data_AF-A0A1I4LMV7-F1
#
_entry.id   AF-A0A1I4LMV7-F1
#
_cell.length_a   1.000
_cell.length_b   1.000
_cell.length_c   1.000
_cell.angle_alpha   90.00
_cell.angle_beta   90.00
_cell.angle_gamma   90.00
#
_symmetry.space_group_name_H-M   'P 1'
#
loop_
_entity.id
_entity.type
_entity.pdbx_description
1 polymer ?
#
loop_
_entity_poly.entity_id
_entity_poly.type
_entity_poly.pdbx_seq_one_letter_code
_entity_poly.pdbx_strand_id
1 'polypeptide(L)'
;MNYSKKIADLKLQKSVQLKTKLNKIKTAHLTLNSKQLALKKAKLELNNALQKKEQGLISQSEFLSYEIDYYNALDSHQKAADQLLIARLDLNKLLVNDFLYLNKKNNSNQAKKEIK
;
A
#
# COMPACT_ATOMS: atom_id res chain seq x y z
N MET A 1 8.88 -31.32 -26.64
CA MET A 1 8.53 -30.11 -25.87
C MET A 1 9.34 -30.09 -24.58
N ASN A 2 10.13 -29.04 -24.34
CA ASN A 2 11.10 -29.00 -23.22
C ASN A 2 10.44 -28.46 -21.95
N TYR A 3 9.78 -29.34 -21.19
CA TYR A 3 8.99 -29.01 -19.99
C TYR A 3 9.80 -28.28 -18.90
N SER A 4 11.13 -28.51 -18.84
CA SER A 4 12.04 -27.84 -17.90
C SER A 4 12.11 -26.33 -18.13
N LYS A 5 12.20 -25.89 -19.38
CA LYS A 5 12.26 -24.47 -19.76
C LYS A 5 10.97 -23.74 -19.39
N LYS A 6 9.82 -24.35 -19.68
CA LYS A 6 8.49 -23.79 -19.35
C LYS A 6 8.28 -23.61 -17.84
N ILE A 7 8.81 -24.52 -17.01
CA ILE A 7 8.74 -24.42 -15.55
C ILE A 7 9.67 -23.32 -15.03
N ALA A 8 10.87 -23.19 -15.60
CA ALA A 8 11.82 -22.13 -15.25
C ALA A 8 11.25 -20.74 -15.57
N ASP A 9 10.64 -20.58 -16.76
CA ASP A 9 10.02 -19.32 -17.20
C ASP A 9 8.85 -18.92 -16.26
N LEU A 10 8.00 -19.88 -15.88
CA LEU A 10 6.91 -19.65 -14.93
C LEU A 10 7.41 -19.23 -13.54
N LYS A 11 8.48 -19.87 -13.04
CA LYS A 11 9.10 -19.51 -11.75
C LYS A 11 9.66 -18.10 -11.79
N LEU A 12 10.34 -17.75 -12.88
CA LEU A 12 10.88 -16.41 -13.09
C LEU A 12 9.77 -15.36 -13.12
N GLN A 13 8.71 -15.60 -13.88
CA GLN A 13 7.56 -14.69 -13.97
C GLN A 13 6.93 -14.43 -12.60
N LYS A 14 6.72 -15.48 -11.78
CA LYS A 14 6.17 -15.34 -10.43
C LYS A 14 7.11 -14.58 -9.50
N SER A 15 8.41 -14.86 -9.56
CA SER A 15 9.43 -14.14 -8.78
C SER A 15 9.43 -12.64 -9.10
N VAL A 16 9.34 -12.29 -10.39
CA VAL A 16 9.24 -10.90 -10.84
C VAL A 16 7.96 -10.26 -10.31
N GLN A 17 6.80 -10.92 -10.44
CA GLN A 17 5.53 -10.40 -9.93
C GLN A 17 5.56 -10.16 -8.42
N LEU A 18 6.10 -11.10 -7.64
CA LEU A 18 6.25 -10.98 -6.20
C LEU A 18 7.14 -9.78 -5.85
N LYS A 19 8.31 -9.65 -6.49
CA LYS A 19 9.23 -8.54 -6.29
C LYS A 19 8.57 -7.19 -6.61
N THR A 20 7.80 -7.11 -7.69
CA THR A 20 7.04 -5.91 -8.05
C THR A 20 6.00 -5.54 -6.99
N LYS A 21 5.24 -6.51 -6.46
CA LYS A 21 4.24 -6.25 -5.40
C LYS A 21 4.90 -5.81 -4.09
N LEU A 22 6.01 -6.45 -3.69
CA LEU A 22 6.78 -6.04 -2.51
C LEU A 22 7.34 -4.62 -2.64
N ASN A 23 7.87 -4.26 -3.82
CA ASN A 23 8.32 -2.91 -4.09
C ASN A 23 7.18 -1.89 -4.00
N LYS A 24 5.98 -2.22 -4.53
CA LYS A 24 4.80 -1.35 -4.39
C LYS A 24 4.41 -1.13 -2.93
N ILE A 25 4.44 -2.17 -2.09
CA ILE A 25 4.19 -2.05 -0.65
C ILE A 25 5.24 -1.15 0.01
N LYS A 26 6.53 -1.35 -0.32
CA LYS A 26 7.61 -0.52 0.22
C LYS A 26 7.41 0.96 -0.13
N THR A 27 7.11 1.26 -1.39
CA THR A 27 6.82 2.63 -1.84
C THR A 27 5.60 3.21 -1.12
N ALA A 28 4.49 2.46 -1.05
CA ALA A 28 3.29 2.92 -0.36
C ALA A 28 3.53 3.19 1.14
N HIS A 29 4.37 2.38 1.79
CA HIS A 29 4.75 2.59 3.18
C HIS A 29 5.59 3.86 3.38
N LEU A 30 6.56 4.11 2.50
CA LEU A 30 7.33 5.36 2.51
C LEU A 30 6.43 6.59 2.27
N THR A 31 5.48 6.47 1.33
CA THR A 31 4.48 7.52 1.06
C THR A 31 3.63 7.79 2.30
N LEU A 32 3.11 6.75 2.97
CA LEU A 32 2.35 6.91 4.20
C LEU A 32 3.14 7.65 5.28
N ASN A 33 4.39 7.25 5.51
CA ASN A 33 5.26 7.92 6.50
C ASN A 33 5.48 9.39 6.15
N SER A 34 5.70 9.70 4.87
CA SER A 34 5.82 11.08 4.39
C SER A 34 4.55 11.90 4.64
N LYS A 35 3.37 11.33 4.33
CA LYS A 35 2.08 12.01 4.56
C LYS A 35 1.75 12.14 6.05
N GLN A 36 2.17 11.19 6.87
CA GLN A 36 2.02 11.28 8.33
C GLN A 36 2.85 12.43 8.91
N LEU A 37 4.08 12.62 8.41
CA LEU A 37 4.92 13.75 8.82
C LEU A 37 4.29 15.09 8.37
N ALA A 38 3.78 15.16 7.15
CA ALA A 38 3.08 16.35 6.64
C ALA A 38 1.85 16.69 7.49
N LEU A 39 1.03 15.69 7.87
CA LEU A 39 -0.11 15.88 8.76
C LEU A 39 0.31 16.39 10.15
N LYS A 40 1.38 15.84 10.73
CA LYS A 40 1.91 16.33 12.01
C LYS A 40 2.37 17.78 11.91
N LYS A 41 3.04 18.14 10.81
CA LYS A 41 3.46 19.52 10.55
C LYS A 41 2.26 20.47 10.43
N ALA A 42 1.29 20.14 9.59
CA ALA A 42 0.09 20.95 9.41
C ALA A 42 -0.70 21.13 10.72
N LYS A 43 -0.76 20.09 11.57
CA LYS A 43 -1.36 20.17 12.91
C LYS A 43 -0.64 21.17 13.82
N LEU A 44 0.70 21.17 13.80
CA LEU A 44 1.50 22.12 14.58
C LEU A 44 1.31 23.55 14.07
N GLU A 45 1.27 23.74 12.76
CA GLU A 45 1.04 25.03 12.13
C GLU A 45 -0.36 25.57 12.48
N LEU A 46 -1.40 24.73 12.42
CA LEU A 46 -2.75 25.09 12.84
C LEU A 46 -2.82 25.47 14.32
N ASN A 47 -2.16 24.72 15.21
CA ASN A 47 -2.12 25.06 16.63
C ASN A 47 -1.42 26.41 16.88
N ASN A 48 -0.34 26.70 16.16
CA ASN A 48 0.34 27.99 16.24
C ASN A 48 -0.55 29.11 15.68
N ALA A 49 -1.28 28.86 14.58
CA ALA A 49 -2.23 29.81 14.02
C ALA A 49 -3.38 30.11 14.98
N LEU A 50 -3.89 29.11 15.71
CA LEU A 50 -4.91 29.29 16.74
C LEU A 50 -4.43 30.25 17.82
N GLN A 51 -3.23 30.05 18.35
CA GLN A 51 -2.64 30.94 19.35
C GLN A 51 -2.47 32.37 18.82
N LYS A 52 -1.96 32.52 17.60
CA LYS A 52 -1.82 33.84 16.95
C LYS A 52 -3.16 34.52 16.76
N LYS A 53 -4.20 33.77 16.39
CA LYS A 53 -5.57 34.29 16.21
C LYS A 53 -6.15 34.75 17.54
N GLU A 54 -5.99 33.97 18.59
CA GLU A 54 -6.43 34.32 19.96
C GLU A 54 -5.73 35.58 20.47
N GLN A 55 -4.48 35.80 20.05
CA GLN A 55 -3.71 37.02 20.32
C GLN A 55 -4.04 38.18 19.36
N GLY A 56 -4.93 37.98 18.37
CA GLY A 56 -5.27 38.98 17.36
C GLY A 56 -4.16 39.29 16.36
N LEU A 57 -3.14 38.43 16.25
CA LEU A 57 -1.97 38.61 15.38
C LEU A 57 -2.23 38.18 13.92
N ILE A 58 -3.24 37.36 13.69
CA ILE A 58 -3.67 36.93 12.35
C ILE A 58 -5.18 37.09 12.20
N SER A 59 -5.62 37.25 10.96
CA SER A 59 -7.04 37.38 10.64
C SER A 59 -7.77 36.03 10.66
N GLN A 60 -9.11 36.06 10.70
CA GLN A 60 -9.93 34.86 10.55
C GLN A 60 -9.68 34.16 9.21
N SER A 61 -9.48 34.90 8.12
CA SER A 61 -9.23 34.32 6.80
C SER A 61 -7.87 33.63 6.74
N GLU A 62 -6.84 34.21 7.36
CA GLU A 62 -5.53 33.59 7.47
C GLU A 62 -5.59 32.29 8.29
N PHE A 63 -6.29 32.31 9.43
CA PHE A 63 -6.52 31.11 10.23
C PHE A 63 -7.23 29.99 9.45
N LEU A 64 -8.27 30.34 8.66
CA LEU A 64 -8.98 29.37 7.83
C LEU A 64 -8.08 28.69 6.79
N SER A 65 -7.05 29.39 6.27
CA SER A 65 -6.08 28.79 5.36
C SER A 65 -5.32 27.64 6.04
N TYR A 66 -4.89 27.82 7.29
CA TYR A 66 -4.23 26.76 8.06
C TYR A 66 -5.17 25.59 8.38
N GLU A 67 -6.47 25.85 8.62
CA GLU A 67 -7.46 24.77 8.77
C GLU A 67 -7.61 23.95 7.48
N ILE A 68 -7.71 24.62 6.34
CA ILE A 68 -7.79 23.97 5.03
C ILE A 68 -6.54 23.10 4.78
N ASP A 69 -5.35 23.63 5.06
CA ASP A 69 -4.10 22.88 4.91
C ASP A 69 -4.04 21.65 5.81
N TYR A 70 -4.54 21.75 7.05
CA TYR A 70 -4.66 20.62 7.95
C TYR A 70 -5.60 19.53 7.41
N TYR A 71 -6.79 19.91 6.92
CA TYR A 71 -7.73 18.95 6.34
C TYR A 71 -7.21 18.31 5.05
N ASN A 72 -6.51 19.07 4.21
CA ASN A 72 -5.85 18.54 3.01
C ASN A 72 -4.74 17.54 3.36
N ALA A 73 -3.97 17.81 4.41
CA ALA A 73 -2.94 16.90 4.91
C ALA A 73 -3.56 15.62 5.52
N LEU A 74 -4.71 15.74 6.19
CA LEU A 74 -5.45 14.62 6.76
C LEU A 74 -5.98 13.68 5.68
N ASP A 75 -6.64 14.23 4.66
CA ASP A 75 -7.12 13.49 3.50
C ASP A 75 -5.97 12.80 2.75
N SER A 76 -4.86 13.52 2.53
CA SER A 76 -3.66 12.96 1.90
C SER A 76 -3.07 11.78 2.69
N HIS A 77 -3.08 11.85 4.02
CA HIS A 77 -2.65 10.76 4.89
C HIS A 77 -3.58 9.55 4.77
N GLN A 78 -4.89 9.77 4.77
CA GLN A 78 -5.87 8.70 4.60
C GLN A 78 -5.71 7.98 3.26
N LYS A 79 -5.61 8.74 2.16
CA LYS A 79 -5.36 8.19 0.82
C LYS A 79 -4.08 7.35 0.76
N ALA A 80 -3.02 7.77 1.45
CA ALA A 80 -1.78 6.99 1.52
C ALA A 80 -1.93 5.69 2.33
N ALA A 81 -2.74 5.71 3.40
CA ALA A 81 -3.06 4.52 4.18
C ALA A 81 -3.85 3.51 3.34
N ASP A 82 -4.84 3.99 2.58
CA ASP A 82 -5.64 3.15 1.68
C ASP A 82 -4.78 2.55 0.56
N GLN A 83 -3.85 3.32 -0.02
CA GLN A 83 -2.90 2.80 -1.00
C GLN A 83 -2.03 1.67 -0.44
N LEU A 84 -1.56 1.78 0.80
CA LEU A 84 -0.82 0.72 1.46
C LEU A 84 -1.69 -0.53 1.68
N LEU A 85 -2.94 -0.34 2.08
CA LEU A 85 -3.90 -1.44 2.24
C LEU A 85 -4.15 -2.16 0.92
N ILE A 86 -4.43 -1.41 -0.16
CA ILE A 86 -4.63 -1.95 -1.51
C ILE A 86 -3.40 -2.75 -1.96
N ALA A 87 -2.19 -2.21 -1.76
CA ALA A 87 -0.95 -2.91 -2.13
C ALA A 87 -0.77 -4.24 -1.37
N ARG A 88 -1.16 -4.28 -0.09
CA ARG A 88 -1.15 -5.51 0.72
C ARG A 88 -2.20 -6.53 0.25
N LEU A 89 -3.41 -6.07 -0.06
CA LEU A 89 -4.47 -6.93 -0.61
C LEU A 89 -4.07 -7.54 -1.95
N ASP A 90 -3.41 -6.76 -2.80
CA ASP A 90 -2.86 -7.21 -4.07
C ASP A 90 -1.80 -8.29 -3.93
N LEU A 91 -0.91 -8.18 -2.94
CA LEU A 91 0.05 -9.22 -2.62
C LEU A 91 -0.65 -10.47 -2.10
N ASN A 92 -1.62 -10.32 -1.19
CA ASN A 92 -2.39 -11.45 -0.67
C ASN A 92 -3.13 -12.21 -1.79
N LYS A 93 -3.75 -11.49 -2.74
CA LYS A 93 -4.38 -12.11 -3.92
C LYS A 93 -3.40 -12.94 -4.73
N LEU A 94 -2.17 -12.44 -4.95
CA LEU A 94 -1.12 -13.18 -5.65
C LEU A 94 -0.76 -14.47 -4.90
N LEU A 95 -0.54 -14.39 -3.59
CA LEU A 95 -0.14 -15.52 -2.76
C LEU A 95 -1.24 -16.59 -2.63
N VAL A 96 -2.50 -16.16 -2.44
CA VAL A 96 -3.66 -17.07 -2.32
C VAL A 96 -3.95 -17.77 -3.64
N ASN A 97 -3.91 -17.05 -4.76
CA ASN A 97 -4.08 -17.66 -6.09
C ASN A 97 -2.97 -18.68 -6.38
N ASP A 98 -1.75 -18.41 -5.93
CA ASP A 98 -0.63 -19.34 -6.06
C ASP A 98 -0.79 -20.59 -5.16
N PHE A 99 -1.34 -20.44 -3.96
CA PHE A 99 -1.63 -21.56 -3.05
C PHE A 99 -2.71 -22.50 -3.63
N LEU A 100 -3.78 -21.94 -4.20
CA LEU A 100 -4.85 -22.72 -4.83
C LEU A 100 -4.36 -23.48 -6.09
N TYR A 101 -3.41 -22.92 -6.83
CA TYR A 101 -2.82 -23.56 -8.01
C TYR A 101 -1.92 -24.76 -7.67
N LEU A 102 -1.20 -24.70 -6.54
CA LEU A 102 -0.37 -25.80 -6.05
C LEU A 102 -1.22 -26.95 -5.49
N ASN A 103 -2.32 -26.63 -4.80
CA ASN A 103 -3.19 -27.64 -4.21
C ASN A 103 -3.94 -28.48 -5.27
N LYS A 104 -4.44 -27.84 -6.34
CA LYS A 104 -5.07 -28.56 -7.48
C LYS A 104 -4.10 -29.49 -8.23
N LYS A 105 -2.80 -29.15 -8.31
CA LYS A 105 -1.79 -29.98 -8.98
C LYS A 105 -1.39 -31.20 -8.16
N ASN A 106 -1.34 -31.07 -6.83
CA ASN A 106 -1.04 -32.21 -5.97
C ASN A 106 -2.18 -33.25 -6.00
N ASN A 107 -3.44 -32.81 -5.95
CA ASN A 107 -4.59 -33.72 -6.00
C ASN A 107 -4.75 -34.43 -7.36
N SER A 108 -4.44 -33.76 -8.46
CA SER A 108 -4.51 -34.37 -9.81
C SER A 108 -3.36 -35.34 -10.11
N ASN A 109 -2.21 -35.21 -9.44
CA ASN A 109 -1.11 -36.17 -9.52
C ASN A 109 -1.29 -37.37 -8.58
N GLN A 110 -1.95 -37.20 -7.43
CA GLN A 110 -2.36 -38.31 -6.55
C GLN A 110 -3.43 -39.18 -7.24
N ALA A 111 -4.47 -38.55 -7.81
CA ALA A 111 -5.51 -39.29 -8.54
C ALA A 111 -4.98 -40.10 -9.74
N LYS A 112 -3.85 -39.70 -10.35
CA LYS A 112 -3.20 -40.45 -11.43
C LYS A 112 -2.27 -41.57 -10.96
N LYS A 113 -1.84 -41.55 -9.69
CA LYS A 113 -1.04 -42.63 -9.09
C LYS A 113 -1.91 -43.77 -8.54
N GLU A 114 -3.17 -43.50 -8.21
CA GLU A 114 -4.11 -44.50 -7.69
C GLU A 114 -4.84 -45.30 -8.78
N ILE A 115 -4.66 -44.94 -10.07
CA ILE A 115 -5.24 -45.65 -11.24
C ILE A 115 -4.16 -46.44 -11.98
N LYS A 116 -3.14 -46.95 -11.28
CA LYS A 116 -2.13 -47.87 -11.83
C LYS A 116 -1.97 -49.09 -10.95
#